data_AF-A0A6B2LP77-F1
#
_entry.id   AF-A0A6B2LP77-F1
#
_cell.length_a   1.000
_cell.length_b   1.000
_cell.length_c   1.000
_cell.angle_alpha   90.00
_cell.angle_beta   90.00
_cell.angle_gamma   90.00
#
_symmetry.space_group_name_H-M   'P 1'
#
loop_
_entity.id
_entity.type
_entity.pdbx_description
1 polymer ?
#
loop_
_entity_poly.entity_id
_entity_poly.type
_entity_poly.pdbx_seq_one_letter_code
_entity_poly.pdbx_strand_id
1 'polypeptide(L)'
;MYIRELPEPLLRYNLYNKWINSYVPSDITNTKQRLKSLLSLLPRTNYKIFEALIKLCVKISEYSDINMMTPGNLAICWAPNILKSAQENLGEAIDLSGERDVHLVSGLLKLYIR
;
A
#
# COMPACT_ATOMS: atom_id res chain seq x y z
N MET A 1 -16.76 1.34 -5.21
CA MET A 1 -15.58 0.49 -5.51
C MET A 1 -15.34 -0.43 -4.32
N TYR A 2 -15.41 -1.74 -4.53
CA TYR A 2 -15.42 -2.77 -3.49
C TYR A 2 -14.36 -2.61 -2.38
N ILE A 3 -13.08 -2.41 -2.73
CA ILE A 3 -11.99 -2.32 -1.73
C ILE A 3 -12.11 -1.06 -0.85
N ARG A 4 -12.53 0.07 -1.42
CA ARG A 4 -12.71 1.33 -0.67
C ARG A 4 -13.87 1.28 0.32
N GLU A 5 -14.89 0.47 -0.01
CA GLU A 5 -16.16 0.30 0.71
C GLU A 5 -16.11 -0.78 1.80
N LEU A 6 -14.94 -1.43 1.98
CA LEU A 6 -14.76 -2.37 3.09
C LEU A 6 -14.97 -1.66 4.45
N PRO A 7 -15.56 -2.33 5.46
CA PRO A 7 -15.73 -1.76 6.80
C PRO A 7 -14.41 -1.35 7.46
N GLU A 8 -13.31 -2.00 7.07
CA GLU A 8 -11.94 -1.70 7.48
C GLU A 8 -11.05 -1.68 6.22
N PRO A 9 -10.07 -0.76 6.09
CA PRO A 9 -9.13 -0.75 4.98
C PRO A 9 -8.41 -2.09 4.89
N LEU A 10 -8.01 -2.45 3.68
CA LEU A 10 -7.38 -3.73 3.39
C LEU A 10 -6.16 -4.01 4.30
N LEU A 11 -5.37 -2.97 4.57
CA LEU A 11 -4.17 -3.02 5.41
C LEU A 11 -4.40 -2.78 6.91
N ARG A 12 -5.68 -2.67 7.33
CA ARG A 12 -6.19 -2.54 8.71
C ARG A 12 -5.82 -1.25 9.43
N TYR A 13 -6.78 -0.67 10.16
CA TYR A 13 -6.57 0.58 10.89
C TYR A 13 -5.52 0.42 11.99
N ASN A 14 -5.55 -0.70 12.71
CA ASN A 14 -4.65 -0.97 13.84
C ASN A 14 -3.19 -1.19 13.43
N LEU A 15 -2.91 -1.45 12.16
CA LEU A 15 -1.56 -1.61 11.62
C LEU A 15 -1.05 -0.34 10.92
N TYR A 16 -1.89 0.66 10.67
CA TYR A 16 -1.54 1.88 9.91
C TYR A 16 -0.21 2.49 10.36
N ASN A 17 -0.09 2.84 11.65
CA ASN A 17 1.15 3.45 12.17
C ASN A 17 2.37 2.52 12.01
N LYS A 18 2.17 1.20 12.10
CA LYS A 18 3.27 0.24 11.89
C LYS A 18 3.71 0.23 10.44
N TRP A 19 2.78 0.31 9.49
CA TRP A 19 3.09 0.43 8.07
C TRP A 19 3.90 1.69 7.78
N ILE A 20 3.44 2.85 8.22
CA ILE A 20 4.14 4.13 7.99
C ILE A 20 5.55 4.10 8.58
N ASN A 21 5.69 3.62 9.83
CA ASN A 21 6.99 3.56 10.51
C ASN A 21 7.94 2.49 9.95
N SER A 22 7.42 1.50 9.22
CA SER A 22 8.25 0.43 8.65
C SER A 22 8.99 0.87 7.39
N TYR A 23 8.51 1.91 6.71
CA TYR A 23 9.03 2.38 5.45
C TYR A 23 10.12 3.43 5.66
N VAL A 24 11.36 3.06 5.37
CA VAL A 24 12.53 3.93 5.44
C VAL A 24 13.23 3.91 4.08
N PRO A 25 13.10 4.98 3.26
CA PRO A 25 13.66 5.02 1.90
C PRO A 25 15.16 4.75 1.81
N SER A 26 15.92 5.20 2.81
CA SER A 26 17.37 5.05 2.89
C SER A 26 17.83 3.63 3.28
N ASP A 27 16.93 2.80 3.82
CA ASP A 27 17.24 1.48 4.34
C ASP A 27 16.31 0.44 3.72
N ILE A 28 16.56 0.15 2.44
CA ILE A 28 15.71 -0.72 1.63
C ILE A 28 15.68 -2.14 2.22
N THR A 29 16.82 -2.71 2.57
CA THR A 29 16.89 -4.11 3.04
C THR A 29 16.05 -4.35 4.29
N ASN A 30 16.22 -3.52 5.33
CA ASN A 30 15.40 -3.69 6.54
C ASN A 30 13.95 -3.28 6.29
N THR A 31 13.69 -2.29 5.43
CA THR A 31 12.33 -1.93 5.03
C THR A 31 11.63 -3.12 4.39
N LYS A 32 12.28 -3.85 3.48
CA LYS A 32 11.72 -5.07 2.89
C LYS A 32 11.38 -6.11 3.95
N GLN A 33 12.26 -6.32 4.93
CA GLN A 33 12.03 -7.27 6.02
C GLN A 33 10.87 -6.84 6.93
N ARG A 34 10.81 -5.57 7.34
CA ARG A 34 9.73 -5.02 8.17
C ARG A 34 8.37 -5.13 7.47
N LEU A 35 8.31 -4.80 6.18
CA LEU A 35 7.09 -4.92 5.38
C LEU A 35 6.62 -6.39 5.27
N LYS A 36 7.52 -7.34 5.02
CA LYS A 36 7.19 -8.77 5.03
C LYS A 36 6.64 -9.24 6.37
N SER A 37 7.23 -8.80 7.48
CA SER A 37 6.74 -9.11 8.83
C SER A 37 5.37 -8.49 9.13
N LEU A 38 5.05 -7.33 8.56
CA LEU A 38 3.71 -6.76 8.70
C LEU A 38 2.67 -7.49 7.85
N LEU A 39 3.06 -7.94 6.65
CA LEU A 39 2.19 -8.75 5.79
C LEU A 39 1.79 -10.07 6.45
N SER A 40 2.67 -10.68 7.26
CA SER A 40 2.34 -11.91 7.99
C SER A 40 1.38 -11.70 9.16
N LEU A 41 1.18 -10.45 9.62
CA LEU A 41 0.19 -10.09 10.64
C LEU A 41 -1.21 -9.86 10.07
N LEU A 42 -1.35 -9.78 8.73
CA LEU A 42 -2.66 -9.64 8.11
C LEU A 42 -3.47 -10.94 8.23
N PRO A 43 -4.79 -10.87 8.47
CA PRO A 43 -5.67 -12.01 8.30
C PRO A 43 -5.49 -12.63 6.91
N ARG A 44 -5.61 -13.95 6.83
CA ARG A 44 -5.41 -14.71 5.58
C ARG A 44 -6.22 -14.15 4.41
N THR A 45 -7.45 -13.72 4.65
CA THR A 45 -8.32 -13.14 3.61
C THR A 45 -7.79 -11.79 3.11
N ASN A 46 -7.43 -10.88 4.01
CA ASN A 46 -6.83 -9.58 3.66
C ASN A 46 -5.53 -9.78 2.88
N TYR A 47 -4.66 -10.67 3.33
CA TYR A 47 -3.41 -10.97 2.65
C TYR A 47 -3.63 -11.49 1.23
N LYS A 48 -4.59 -12.42 1.01
CA LYS A 48 -4.90 -12.92 -0.34
C LYS A 48 -5.40 -11.84 -1.29
N ILE A 49 -6.27 -10.96 -0.81
CA ILE A 49 -6.78 -9.82 -1.61
C ILE A 49 -5.64 -8.86 -1.93
N PHE A 50 -4.81 -8.53 -0.94
CA PHE A 50 -3.63 -7.69 -1.11
C PHE A 50 -2.66 -8.30 -2.13
N GLU A 51 -2.34 -9.59 -2.01
CA GLU A 51 -1.42 -10.27 -2.91
C GLU A 51 -1.95 -10.27 -4.35
N ALA A 52 -3.24 -10.56 -4.55
CA ALA A 52 -3.87 -10.51 -5.88
C ALA A 52 -3.83 -9.09 -6.48
N LEU A 53 -4.11 -8.07 -5.65
CA LEU A 53 -4.05 -6.68 -6.06
C LEU A 53 -2.63 -6.25 -6.47
N ILE A 54 -1.62 -6.58 -5.65
CA ILE A 54 -0.23 -6.23 -5.95
C ILE A 54 0.25 -6.93 -7.22
N LYS A 55 -0.06 -8.22 -7.41
CA LYS A 55 0.25 -8.95 -8.64
C LYS A 55 -0.40 -8.31 -9.88
N LEU A 56 -1.65 -7.87 -9.75
CA LEU A 56 -2.33 -7.14 -10.81
C LEU A 56 -1.61 -5.82 -11.14
N CYS A 57 -1.27 -5.01 -10.12
CA CYS A 57 -0.56 -3.76 -10.31
C CYS A 57 0.81 -3.97 -10.96
N VAL A 58 1.57 -4.98 -10.54
CA VAL A 58 2.85 -5.34 -11.18
C VAL A 58 2.62 -5.63 -12.66
N LYS A 59 1.65 -6.49 -13.00
CA LYS A 59 1.33 -6.80 -14.38
C LYS A 59 0.88 -5.59 -15.19
N ILE A 60 0.12 -4.65 -14.61
CA ILE A 60 -0.26 -3.40 -15.28
C ILE A 60 0.99 -2.55 -15.56
N SER A 61 1.90 -2.48 -14.60
CA SER A 61 3.12 -1.68 -14.71
C SER A 61 4.12 -2.20 -15.74
N GLU A 62 4.08 -3.49 -16.09
CA GLU A 62 4.89 -4.07 -17.18
C GLU A 62 4.55 -3.47 -18.55
N TYR A 63 3.37 -2.87 -18.70
CA TYR A 63 2.93 -2.19 -19.92
C TYR A 63 2.94 -0.66 -19.78
N SER A 64 3.75 -0.12 -18.86
CA SER A 64 3.77 1.33 -18.57
C SER A 64 4.11 2.19 -19.78
N ASP A 65 4.86 1.67 -20.76
CA ASP A 65 5.22 2.39 -21.98
C ASP A 65 4.01 2.65 -22.90
N ILE A 66 2.92 1.91 -22.70
CA ILE A 66 1.68 2.01 -23.49
C ILE A 66 0.56 2.61 -22.65
N ASN A 67 0.35 2.10 -21.43
CA ASN A 67 -0.77 2.52 -20.59
C ASN A 67 -0.44 3.69 -19.65
N MET A 68 0.81 4.15 -19.63
CA MET A 68 1.31 5.26 -18.79
C MET A 68 1.18 5.01 -17.27
N MET A 69 0.90 3.79 -16.84
CA MET A 69 0.72 3.41 -15.44
C MET A 69 2.03 2.87 -14.86
N THR A 70 2.92 3.77 -14.42
CA THR A 70 4.11 3.38 -13.65
C THR A 70 3.74 2.84 -12.26
N PRO A 71 4.64 2.12 -11.56
CA PRO A 71 4.41 1.73 -10.18
C PRO A 71 4.06 2.91 -9.25
N GLY A 72 4.61 4.10 -9.53
CA GLY A 72 4.27 5.32 -8.81
C GLY A 72 2.82 5.76 -9.06
N ASN A 73 2.38 5.79 -10.33
CA ASN A 73 1.01 6.15 -10.67
C ASN A 73 0.00 5.16 -10.08
N LEU A 74 0.32 3.87 -10.10
CA LEU A 74 -0.50 2.84 -9.46
C LEU A 74 -0.53 3.01 -7.93
N ALA A 75 0.59 3.36 -7.30
CA ALA A 75 0.62 3.63 -5.86
C ALA A 75 -0.26 4.83 -5.49
N ILE A 76 -0.25 5.90 -6.28
CA ILE A 76 -1.14 7.07 -6.11
C ILE A 76 -2.61 6.64 -6.19
N CYS A 77 -2.97 5.84 -7.19
CA CYS A 77 -4.35 5.36 -7.33
C CYS A 77 -4.77 4.44 -6.18
N TRP A 78 -3.89 3.55 -5.72
CA TRP A 78 -4.27 2.48 -4.78
C TRP A 78 -4.09 2.83 -3.31
N ALA A 79 -3.16 3.70 -2.94
CA ALA A 79 -2.92 4.11 -1.55
C ALA A 79 -4.20 4.49 -0.79
N PRO A 80 -5.04 5.44 -1.25
CA PRO A 80 -6.25 5.84 -0.52
C PRO A 80 -7.34 4.75 -0.48
N ASN A 81 -7.19 3.68 -1.27
CA ASN A 81 -8.15 2.58 -1.30
C ASN A 81 -7.78 1.46 -0.31
N ILE A 82 -6.49 1.25 -0.04
CA ILE A 82 -6.01 0.11 0.77
C ILE A 82 -5.49 0.52 2.14
N LEU A 83 -5.12 1.79 2.30
CA LEU A 83 -4.59 2.39 3.51
C LEU A 83 -5.49 3.59 3.88
N LYS A 84 -5.84 3.68 5.15
CA LYS A 84 -6.58 4.82 5.73
C LYS A 84 -6.14 4.99 7.16
N SER A 85 -5.85 6.21 7.59
CA SER A 85 -5.67 6.50 9.01
C SER A 85 -7.02 6.44 9.72
N ALA A 86 -7.04 5.98 10.98
CA ALA A 86 -8.24 6.08 11.80
C ALA A 86 -8.68 7.54 12.02
N GLN A 87 -7.74 8.50 11.95
CA GLN A 87 -8.02 9.93 12.09
C GLN A 87 -8.61 10.55 10.81
N GLU A 88 -8.27 10.04 9.62
CA GLU A 88 -8.85 10.49 8.34
C GLU A 88 -10.35 10.19 8.26
N ASN A 89 -10.84 9.17 8.95
CA ASN A 89 -12.28 8.90 9.09
C ASN A 89 -13.05 10.00 9.85
N LEU A 90 -12.36 10.80 10.68
CA LEU A 90 -12.98 11.91 11.43
C LEU A 90 -12.99 13.24 10.66
N GLY A 91 -12.54 13.26 9.39
CA GLY A 91 -12.57 14.46 8.56
C GLY A 91 -11.46 15.47 8.84
N GLU A 92 -10.50 15.13 9.72
CA GLU A 92 -9.41 16.01 10.15
C GLU A 92 -8.04 15.43 9.77
N ALA A 93 -7.63 15.60 8.51
CA ALA A 93 -6.22 15.76 8.11
C ALA A 93 -6.12 15.90 6.59
N ILE A 94 -5.63 17.04 6.13
CA ILE A 94 -5.27 17.30 4.73
C ILE A 94 -3.72 17.31 4.64
N ASP A 95 -3.23 16.60 3.63
CA ASP A 95 -1.95 16.74 2.89
C ASP A 95 -0.69 15.94 3.28
N LEU A 96 -0.34 15.70 4.54
CA LEU A 96 0.98 15.08 4.86
C LEU A 96 0.99 13.54 5.00
N SER A 97 -0.15 12.89 5.18
CA SER A 97 -0.27 11.42 5.20
C SER A 97 -0.16 10.84 3.79
N GLY A 98 -0.85 11.46 2.82
CA GLY A 98 -0.97 10.94 1.46
C GLY A 98 0.36 10.68 0.76
N GLU A 99 1.35 11.56 0.93
CA GLU A 99 2.67 11.33 0.33
C GLU A 99 3.36 10.08 0.91
N ARG A 100 3.36 9.92 2.24
CA ARG A 100 3.98 8.75 2.89
C ARG A 100 3.25 7.45 2.55
N ASP A 101 1.94 7.50 2.43
CA ASP A 101 1.11 6.36 2.04
C ASP A 101 1.44 5.90 0.63
N VAL A 102 1.55 6.84 -0.31
CA VAL A 102 1.96 6.55 -1.69
C VAL A 102 3.36 5.95 -1.73
N HIS A 103 4.31 6.51 -0.98
CA HIS A 103 5.67 5.97 -0.91
C HIS A 103 5.72 4.54 -0.36
N LEU A 104 4.96 4.27 0.71
CA LEU A 104 4.80 2.92 1.26
C LEU A 104 4.25 1.95 0.20
N VAL A 105 3.16 2.32 -0.48
CA VAL A 105 2.52 1.45 -1.48
C VAL A 105 3.43 1.23 -2.69
N SER A 106 4.17 2.27 -3.11
CA SER A 106 5.22 2.13 -4.13
C SER A 106 6.32 1.16 -3.68
N GLY A 107 6.75 1.23 -2.42
CA GLY A 107 7.68 0.28 -1.81
C GLY A 107 7.15 -1.15 -1.80
N LEU A 108 5.87 -1.34 -1.48
CA LEU A 108 5.19 -2.63 -1.51
C LEU A 108 5.12 -3.20 -2.93
N LEU A 109 4.82 -2.39 -3.94
CA LEU A 109 4.85 -2.84 -5.35
C LEU A 109 6.26 -3.29 -5.76
N LYS A 110 7.29 -2.52 -5.38
CA LYS A 110 8.71 -2.84 -5.65
C LYS A 110 9.21 -4.10 -4.94
N LEU A 111 8.50 -4.64 -3.94
CA LEU A 111 8.81 -5.95 -3.36
C LEU A 111 8.48 -7.11 -4.30
N TYR A 112 7.53 -6.90 -5.22
CA TYR A 112 6.98 -7.94 -6.09
C TYR A 112 7.42 -7.78 -7.55
N ILE A 113 8.03 -6.65 -7.91
CA ILE A 113 8.76 -6.48 -9.17
C ILE A 113 10.10 -7.21 -9.03
N ARG A 114 10.42 -8.09 -9.98
CA ARG A 114 11.69 -8.84 -10.04
C ARG A 114 12.81 -8.02 -10.66
#